data_AF-A0A924D5A2-F1
#
_entry.id   AF-A0A924D5A2-F1
#
_cell.length_a   1.000
_cell.length_b   1.000
_cell.length_c   1.000
_cell.angle_alpha   90.00
_cell.angle_beta   90.00
_cell.angle_gamma   90.00
#
_symmetry.space_group_name_H-M   'P 1'
#
loop_
_entity.id
_entity.type
_entity.pdbx_description
1 polymer ?
#
loop_
_entity_poly.entity_id
_entity_poly.type
_entity_poly.pdbx_seq_one_letter_code
_entity_poly.pdbx_strand_id
1 'polypeptide(L)'
;MNRDQKYRNQENPAPHSGQLLTTYFKEKRTRKSALARVLNRRPDTIYGYEKNSTIQTAILWELCHALQYNFFADIAAQLPASYATKSALTTQADKIAQLEQEISTLNREKNLLLEALKKA
;
A
#
# COMPACT_ATOMS: atom_id res chain seq x y z
N MET A 1 34.78 4.89 24.27
CA MET A 1 33.41 5.31 24.62
C MET A 1 32.61 5.35 23.32
N ASN A 2 31.90 4.28 22.98
CA ASN A 2 31.17 4.15 21.70
C ASN A 2 30.06 5.21 21.64
N ARG A 3 30.18 6.17 20.72
CA ARG A 3 29.27 7.31 20.56
C ARG A 3 28.15 7.05 19.53
N ASP A 4 27.91 5.80 19.14
CA ASP A 4 27.16 5.51 17.91
C ASP A 4 25.83 4.76 18.09
N GLN A 5 25.32 4.61 19.32
CA GLN A 5 23.94 4.13 19.52
C GLN A 5 23.00 5.27 19.87
N LYS A 6 22.35 5.82 18.83
CA LYS A 6 21.32 6.87 18.94
C LYS A 6 20.08 6.41 19.74
N TYR A 7 19.83 5.09 19.81
CA TYR A 7 18.68 4.51 20.52
C TYR A 7 19.09 3.27 21.32
N ARG A 8 18.39 3.05 22.44
CA ARG A 8 18.47 1.80 23.22
C ARG A 8 17.68 0.70 22.51
N ASN A 9 18.10 -0.56 22.68
CA ASN A 9 17.37 -1.72 22.13
C ASN A 9 15.93 -1.73 22.66
N GLN A 10 14.97 -1.89 21.76
CA GLN A 10 13.54 -1.93 22.08
C GLN A 10 13.04 -3.37 22.21
N GLU A 11 12.09 -3.61 23.11
CA GLU A 11 11.46 -4.93 23.31
C GLU A 11 10.61 -5.35 22.11
N ASN A 12 10.02 -4.38 21.41
CA ASN A 12 9.27 -4.60 20.16
C ASN A 12 9.98 -3.87 19.00
N PRO A 13 11.01 -4.48 18.40
CA PRO A 13 11.75 -3.87 17.30
C PRO A 13 10.87 -3.71 16.06
N ALA A 14 11.12 -2.66 15.29
CA ALA A 14 10.45 -2.47 14.00
C ALA A 14 10.71 -3.66 13.07
N PRO A 15 9.72 -4.03 12.23
CA PRO A 15 9.89 -5.14 11.31
C PRO A 15 10.96 -4.86 10.26
N HIS A 16 11.60 -5.92 9.77
CA HIS A 16 12.65 -5.79 8.76
C HIS A 16 12.07 -5.38 7.41
N SER A 17 11.97 -4.08 7.14
CA SER A 17 11.32 -3.54 5.94
C SER A 17 11.96 -4.01 4.63
N GLY A 18 13.27 -4.29 4.62
CA GLY A 18 13.94 -4.88 3.45
C GLY A 18 13.46 -6.30 3.09
N GLN A 19 13.05 -7.10 4.09
CA GLN A 19 12.50 -8.43 3.85
C GLN A 19 11.11 -8.34 3.20
N LEU A 20 10.28 -7.36 3.61
CA LEU A 20 8.99 -7.11 2.96
C LEU A 20 9.17 -6.82 1.46
N LEU A 21 10.13 -5.94 1.11
CA LEU A 21 10.45 -5.67 -0.29
C LEU A 21 10.96 -6.92 -1.02
N THR A 22 11.81 -7.71 -0.36
CA THR A 22 12.36 -8.95 -0.94
C THR A 22 11.27 -9.95 -1.27
N THR A 23 10.31 -10.14 -0.36
CA THR A 23 9.15 -11.02 -0.56
C THR A 23 8.31 -10.53 -1.73
N TYR A 24 7.95 -9.25 -1.75
CA TYR A 24 7.17 -8.66 -2.83
C TYR A 24 7.86 -8.80 -4.20
N PHE A 25 9.16 -8.51 -4.29
CA PHE A 25 9.91 -8.61 -5.54
C PHE A 25 10.02 -10.05 -6.06
N LYS A 26 10.10 -11.04 -5.17
CA LYS A 26 10.11 -12.47 -5.55
C LYS A 26 8.76 -12.89 -6.10
N GLU A 27 7.67 -12.53 -5.43
CA GLU A 27 6.31 -12.90 -5.82
C GLU A 27 5.88 -12.26 -7.14
N LYS A 28 6.11 -10.96 -7.28
CA LYS A 28 5.69 -10.19 -8.47
C LYS A 28 6.73 -10.19 -9.59
N ARG A 29 7.85 -10.89 -9.42
CA ARG A 29 8.99 -10.95 -10.37
C ARG A 29 9.39 -9.55 -10.87
N THR A 30 9.46 -8.59 -9.95
CA THR A 30 9.67 -7.18 -10.28
C THR A 30 11.05 -6.99 -10.93
N ARG A 31 11.07 -6.35 -12.10
CA ARG A 31 12.33 -6.00 -12.79
C ARG A 31 12.98 -4.82 -12.08
N LYS A 32 13.97 -5.09 -11.23
CA LYS A 32 14.66 -4.09 -10.40
C LYS A 32 15.30 -2.96 -11.20
N SER A 33 15.81 -3.25 -12.39
CA SER A 33 16.36 -2.25 -13.31
C SER A 33 15.29 -1.30 -13.87
N ALA A 34 14.07 -1.80 -14.11
CA ALA A 34 12.94 -0.97 -14.53
C ALA A 34 12.45 -0.10 -13.36
N LEU A 35 12.35 -0.68 -12.15
CA LEU A 35 12.00 0.05 -10.94
C LEU A 35 12.99 1.19 -10.65
N ALA A 36 14.29 0.92 -10.80
CA ALA A 36 15.33 1.93 -10.62
C ALA A 36 15.15 3.13 -11.56
N ARG A 37 14.74 2.89 -12.81
CA ARG A 37 14.45 3.95 -13.79
C ARG A 37 13.22 4.76 -13.41
N VAL A 38 12.15 4.10 -12.97
CA VAL A 38 10.91 4.77 -12.50
C VAL A 38 11.19 5.67 -11.30
N LEU A 39 12.02 5.20 -10.36
CA LEU A 39 12.39 5.95 -9.16
C LEU A 39 13.51 6.97 -9.38
N ASN A 40 14.09 7.04 -10.58
CA ASN A 40 15.28 7.84 -10.87
C ASN A 40 16.44 7.58 -9.88
N ARG A 41 16.72 6.30 -9.61
CA ARG A 41 17.78 5.83 -8.70
C ARG A 41 18.74 4.92 -9.45
N ARG A 42 19.95 4.75 -8.88
CA ARG A 42 20.88 3.72 -9.37
C ARG A 42 20.33 2.33 -9.04
N PRO A 43 20.49 1.33 -9.92
CA PRO A 43 20.07 -0.04 -9.64
C PRO A 43 20.66 -0.59 -8.34
N ASP A 44 21.93 -0.29 -8.06
CA ASP A 44 22.65 -0.69 -6.84
C ASP A 44 21.92 -0.24 -5.57
N THR A 45 21.30 0.95 -5.61
CA THR A 45 20.53 1.49 -4.48
C THR A 45 19.29 0.64 -4.21
N ILE A 46 18.61 0.16 -5.24
CA ILE A 46 17.44 -0.72 -5.11
C ILE A 46 17.86 -2.07 -4.50
N TYR A 47 18.99 -2.63 -4.92
CA TYR A 47 19.54 -3.84 -4.31
C TYR A 47 19.95 -3.63 -2.84
N GLY A 48 20.36 -2.42 -2.47
CA GLY A 48 20.64 -2.05 -1.09
C GLY A 48 19.40 -2.07 -0.20
N TYR A 49 18.25 -1.62 -0.71
CA TYR A 49 17.01 -1.56 0.06
C TYR A 49 16.55 -2.92 0.58
N GLU A 50 16.74 -4.00 -0.18
CA GLU A 50 16.41 -5.37 0.24
C GLU A 50 17.23 -5.84 1.46
N LYS A 51 18.50 -5.41 1.53
CA LYS A 51 19.44 -5.82 2.57
C LYS A 51 19.30 -5.01 3.85
N ASN A 52 18.72 -3.82 3.76
CA ASN A 52 18.60 -2.92 4.89
C ASN A 52 17.48 -3.37 5.84
N SER A 53 17.80 -3.46 7.13
CA SER A 53 16.82 -3.76 8.17
C SER A 53 15.71 -2.71 8.25
N THR A 54 16.07 -1.45 8.03
CA THR A 54 15.15 -0.31 8.04
C THR A 54 15.25 0.50 6.76
N ILE A 55 14.12 0.96 6.27
CA ILE A 55 14.01 1.86 5.11
C ILE A 55 13.35 3.15 5.58
N GLN A 56 13.84 4.27 5.06
CA GLN A 56 13.24 5.58 5.37
C GLN A 56 11.81 5.64 4.81
N THR A 57 10.88 6.19 5.59
CA THR A 57 9.46 6.30 5.21
C THR A 57 9.26 6.99 3.86
N ALA A 58 10.06 8.02 3.54
CA ALA A 58 10.00 8.70 2.25
C ALA A 58 10.30 7.75 1.07
N ILE A 59 11.33 6.91 1.20
CA ILE A 59 11.69 5.92 0.19
C ILE A 59 10.60 4.84 0.09
N LEU A 60 10.08 4.38 1.23
CA LEU A 60 8.99 3.41 1.23
C LEU A 60 7.72 3.95 0.57
N TRP A 61 7.44 5.24 0.76
CA TRP A 61 6.33 5.95 0.11
C TRP A 61 6.52 6.04 -1.41
N GLU A 62 7.72 6.41 -1.88
CA GLU A 62 8.07 6.39 -3.32
C GLU A 62 7.87 4.99 -3.91
N LEU A 63 8.31 3.95 -3.20
CA LEU A 63 8.15 2.55 -3.61
C LEU A 63 6.67 2.15 -3.69
N CYS A 64 5.83 2.60 -2.74
CA CYS A 64 4.40 2.33 -2.78
C CYS A 64 3.77 2.87 -4.07
N HIS A 65 4.11 4.09 -4.47
CA HIS A 65 3.61 4.68 -5.71
C HIS A 65 4.16 4.01 -6.96
N ALA A 66 5.47 3.72 -6.99
CA ALA A 66 6.10 3.11 -8.16
C ALA A 66 5.64 1.66 -8.41
N LEU A 67 5.31 0.93 -7.35
CA LEU A 67 4.87 -0.46 -7.42
C LEU A 67 3.35 -0.63 -7.32
N GLN A 68 2.63 0.48 -7.11
CA GLN A 68 1.18 0.50 -6.84
C GLN A 68 0.78 -0.50 -5.76
N TYR A 69 1.58 -0.57 -4.69
CA TYR A 69 1.41 -1.54 -3.61
C TYR A 69 1.57 -0.87 -2.26
N ASN A 70 0.70 -1.19 -1.30
CA ASN A 70 0.65 -0.52 0.00
C ASN A 70 1.47 -1.27 1.06
N PHE A 71 2.78 -1.03 1.10
CA PHE A 71 3.66 -1.63 2.12
C PHE A 71 3.33 -1.18 3.55
N PHE A 72 2.63 -0.04 3.73
CA PHE A 72 2.21 0.40 5.07
C PHE A 72 1.10 -0.49 5.63
N ALA A 73 0.23 -1.04 4.78
CA ALA A 73 -0.78 -2.00 5.22
C ALA A 73 -0.13 -3.28 5.76
N ASP A 74 0.91 -3.79 5.10
CA ASP A 74 1.63 -4.98 5.54
C ASP A 74 2.36 -4.77 6.87
N ILE A 75 2.88 -3.56 7.09
CA ILE A 75 3.49 -3.18 8.37
C ILE A 75 2.40 -3.05 9.45
N ALA A 76 1.26 -2.43 9.11
CA ALA A 76 0.14 -2.27 10.03
C ALA A 76 -0.47 -3.62 10.43
N ALA A 77 -0.51 -4.61 9.54
CA ALA A 77 -1.02 -5.95 9.81
C ALA A 77 -0.20 -6.72 10.86
N GLN A 78 1.03 -6.29 11.14
CA GLN A 78 1.89 -6.89 12.18
C GLN A 78 1.62 -6.28 13.57
N LEU A 79 0.86 -5.18 13.63
CA LEU A 79 0.46 -4.59 14.90
C LEU A 79 -0.66 -5.41 15.55
N PRO A 80 -0.72 -5.46 16.90
CA PRO A 80 -1.83 -6.10 17.60
C PRO A 80 -3.18 -5.47 17.22
N ALA A 81 -4.20 -6.31 17.05
CA ALA A 81 -5.57 -5.87 16.73
C ALA A 81 -6.21 -4.99 17.82
N SER A 82 -5.63 -4.96 19.03
CA SER A 82 -6.07 -4.10 20.13
C SER A 82 -5.68 -2.62 19.94
N TYR A 83 -4.84 -2.30 18.96
CA TYR A 83 -4.36 -0.94 18.75
C TYR A 83 -5.40 -0.10 18.00
N ALA A 84 -5.73 1.06 18.56
CA ALA A 84 -6.69 1.97 17.94
C ALA A 84 -6.13 2.59 16.65
N THR A 85 -6.88 2.46 15.55
CA THR A 85 -6.57 3.12 14.28
C THR A 85 -7.55 4.27 14.05
N LYS A 86 -7.03 5.50 13.97
CA LYS A 86 -7.86 6.71 13.81
C LYS A 86 -8.44 6.86 12.40
N SER A 87 -7.81 6.23 11.42
CA SER A 87 -8.30 6.20 10.04
C SER A 87 -9.32 5.08 9.92
N ALA A 88 -10.61 5.41 9.88
CA ALA A 88 -11.54 4.59 9.12
C ALA A 88 -10.98 4.58 7.69
N LEU A 89 -10.31 3.49 7.29
CA LEU A 89 -10.01 3.29 5.88
C LEU A 89 -11.37 3.18 5.20
N THR A 90 -11.93 4.30 4.75
CA THR A 90 -12.82 4.27 3.60
C THR A 90 -11.91 3.97 2.43
N THR A 91 -11.62 2.69 2.26
CA THR A 91 -10.76 2.17 1.22
C THR A 91 -11.33 2.64 -0.11
N GLN A 92 -10.51 2.86 -1.14
CA GLN A 92 -11.04 3.08 -2.49
C GLN A 92 -12.05 1.97 -2.86
N ALA A 93 -11.86 0.75 -2.33
CA ALA A 93 -12.81 -0.35 -2.42
C ALA A 93 -14.20 -0.03 -1.84
N ASP A 94 -14.28 0.64 -0.68
CA ASP A 94 -15.57 1.03 -0.08
C ASP A 94 -16.27 2.11 -0.89
N LYS A 95 -15.49 3.05 -1.45
CA LYS A 95 -16.03 4.05 -2.40
C LYS A 95 -16.50 3.41 -3.70
N ILE A 96 -15.77 2.42 -4.21
CA ILE A 96 -16.16 1.67 -5.41
C ILE A 96 -17.45 0.88 -5.12
N ALA A 97 -17.54 0.19 -3.99
CA ALA A 97 -18.74 -0.55 -3.60
C ALA A 97 -19.97 0.37 -3.45
N GLN A 98 -19.79 1.55 -2.85
CA GLN A 98 -20.84 2.57 -2.76
C GLN A 98 -21.26 3.08 -4.14
N LEU A 99 -20.31 3.39 -5.02
CA LEU A 99 -20.59 3.86 -6.38
C LEU A 99 -21.26 2.79 -7.25
N GLU A 100 -20.87 1.52 -7.11
CA GLU A 100 -21.50 0.38 -7.80
C GLU A 100 -22.96 0.19 -7.36
N GLN A 101 -23.22 0.31 -6.06
CA GLN A 101 -24.57 0.25 -5.51
C GLN A 101 -25.45 1.42 -6.00
N GLU A 102 -24.87 2.61 -6.11
CA GLU A 102 -25.55 3.79 -6.63
C GLU A 102 -25.90 3.66 -8.13
N ILE A 103 -24.95 3.18 -8.95
CA ILE A 103 -25.19 2.88 -10.37
C ILE A 103 -26.28 1.82 -10.56
N SER A 104 -26.32 0.78 -9.72
CA SER A 104 -27.35 -0.25 -9.77
C SER A 104 -28.75 0.34 -9.51
N THR A 105 -28.84 1.23 -8.52
CA THR A 105 -30.09 1.89 -8.14
C THR A 105 -30.57 2.84 -9.24
N LEU A 106 -29.67 3.70 -9.75
CA LEU A 106 -29.97 4.63 -10.83
C LEU A 106 -30.41 3.93 -12.13
N ASN A 107 -29.79 2.79 -12.47
CA ASN A 107 -30.21 2.01 -13.63
C ASN A 107 -31.60 1.39 -13.45
N ARG A 108 -31.94 0.93 -12.24
CA ARG A 108 -33.28 0.43 -11.93
C ARG A 108 -34.34 1.53 -12.08
N GLU A 109 -34.07 2.72 -11.53
CA GLU A 109 -34.96 3.87 -11.64
C GLU A 109 -35.15 4.32 -13.08
N LYS A 110 -34.07 4.41 -13.86
CA LYS A 110 -34.12 4.74 -15.29
C LYS A 110 -34.98 3.74 -16.07
N ASN A 111 -34.83 2.44 -15.81
CA ASN A 111 -35.60 1.41 -16.51
C ASN A 111 -37.09 1.50 -16.18
N LEU A 112 -37.45 1.73 -14.92
CA LEU A 112 -38.84 1.94 -14.51
C LEU A 112 -39.46 3.16 -15.18
N LEU A 113 -38.73 4.28 -15.25
CA LEU A 113 -39.18 5.49 -15.94
C LEU A 113 -39.38 5.26 -17.45
N LEU A 114 -38.45 4.54 -18.09
CA LEU A 114 -38.58 4.18 -19.51
C LEU A 114 -39.77 3.26 -19.78
N GLU A 115 -40.07 2.31 -18.88
CA GLU A 115 -41.26 1.47 -19.00
C GLU A 115 -42.55 2.25 -18.79
N ALA A 116 -42.57 3.20 -17.84
CA ALA A 116 -43.72 4.09 -17.63
C ALA A 116 -43.97 4.97 -18.86
N LEU A 117 -42.93 5.52 -19.47
CA LEU A 117 -43.02 6.33 -20.68
C LEU A 117 -43.42 5.53 -21.93
N LYS A 118 -43.08 4.24 -22.01
CA LYS A 118 -43.53 3.36 -23.11
C LYS A 118 -45.00 2.93 -23.00
N LYS A 119 -45.59 3.05 -21.81
CA LYS A 119 -47.00 2.72 -21.54
C LYS A 119 -47.93 3.94 -21.58
N ALA A 120 -47.38 5.14 -21.76
CA ALA A 120 -48.11 6.39 -21.98
C ALA A 120 -48.22 6.69 -23.48
#